data_AF-A0A9X5XIZ7-F1
#
_entry.id   AF-A0A9X5XIZ7-F1
#
_cell.length_a   1.000
_cell.length_b   1.000
_cell.length_c   1.000
_cell.angle_alpha   90.00
_cell.angle_beta   90.00
_cell.angle_gamma   90.00
#
_symmetry.space_group_name_H-M   'P 1'
#
loop_
_entity.id
_entity.type
_entity.pdbx_description
1 polymer ?
#
loop_
_entity_poly.entity_id
_entity_poly.type
_entity_poly.pdbx_seq_one_letter_code
_entity_poly.pdbx_strand_id
1 'polypeptide(L)'
;FCAGTPATGTDEGTKSPCNGDSGGPVIVGGKVVGIVSWGVAGCTAKGAYPVFTKVSSYTWAAQPRIDDADMTFDGKADLLERTPSGGLFQQDSKGTSLAARAYQGSGWQNASWVLQADLDRDFYQDLIMRDKGDGKLYRSYLNHTSGEYDWMQISTVWGGYKSYAIPGDMTGDARPDLVAVDADGSVYLYPGKGNGQFYGKVKVVDRAWKNVKIFGHGDLSGDGRADLLVRNSSGVLYLYRGTQVEKTPFAARIQARTGFTFTSYVSNGDVTGDGIADVITRDSAGKLWLYPGTNKASSSLFGSRIGLGSGFNQYNLLF
;
A
#
# COMPACT_ATOMS: atom_id res chain seq x y z
N PHE A 1 -9.77 32.20 -3.19
CA PHE A 1 -9.40 33.11 -4.30
C PHE A 1 -10.21 32.68 -5.52
N CYS A 2 -11.01 33.55 -6.13
CA CYS A 2 -11.48 33.32 -7.50
C CYS A 2 -10.28 33.64 -8.40
N ALA A 3 -9.64 32.62 -8.98
CA ALA A 3 -8.40 32.80 -9.74
C ALA A 3 -8.65 32.49 -11.21
N GLY A 4 -9.49 33.29 -11.87
CA GLY A 4 -9.72 33.16 -13.30
C GLY A 4 -10.74 34.14 -13.83
N THR A 5 -10.76 34.29 -15.15
CA THR A 5 -11.80 35.02 -15.86
C THR A 5 -13.11 34.24 -15.71
N PRO A 6 -14.24 34.91 -15.40
CA PRO A 6 -15.52 34.23 -15.37
C PRO A 6 -15.83 33.62 -16.73
N ALA A 7 -16.47 32.46 -16.74
CA ALA A 7 -16.91 31.83 -17.97
C ALA A 7 -17.84 32.77 -18.74
N THR A 8 -17.67 32.82 -20.06
CA THR A 8 -18.41 33.72 -20.97
C THR A 8 -19.81 33.20 -21.30
N GLY A 9 -20.07 31.92 -21.08
CA GLY A 9 -21.25 31.23 -21.64
C GLY A 9 -20.96 30.42 -22.89
N THR A 10 -19.71 30.42 -23.38
CA THR A 10 -19.28 29.71 -24.60
C THR A 10 -17.93 29.02 -24.39
N ASP A 11 -17.71 27.89 -25.07
CA ASP A 11 -16.46 27.11 -24.98
C ASP A 11 -15.28 27.82 -25.64
N GLU A 12 -15.55 28.72 -26.60
CA GLU A 12 -14.52 29.44 -27.34
C GLU A 12 -13.71 30.35 -26.40
N GLY A 13 -12.46 29.95 -26.12
CA GLY A 13 -11.52 30.69 -25.28
C GLY A 13 -11.66 30.48 -23.77
N THR A 14 -12.65 29.69 -23.31
CA THR A 14 -12.85 29.44 -21.88
C THR A 14 -11.86 28.40 -21.34
N LYS A 15 -11.13 28.75 -20.27
CA LYS A 15 -10.25 27.85 -19.49
C LYS A 15 -10.78 27.74 -18.07
N SER A 16 -11.92 27.05 -17.90
CA SER A 16 -12.61 26.89 -16.62
C SER A 16 -12.73 25.40 -16.28
N PRO A 17 -12.59 24.98 -15.00
CA PRO A 17 -12.84 23.62 -14.60
C PRO A 17 -14.33 23.28 -14.75
N CYS A 18 -14.57 22.03 -15.08
CA CYS A 18 -15.87 21.41 -15.22
C CYS A 18 -16.35 20.82 -13.89
N ASN A 19 -17.64 20.51 -13.83
CA ASN A 19 -18.13 19.60 -12.80
C ASN A 19 -17.41 18.23 -12.96
N GLY A 20 -16.84 17.72 -11.87
CA GLY A 20 -15.99 16.52 -11.86
C GLY A 20 -14.49 16.80 -11.78
N ASP A 21 -14.03 18.03 -12.04
CA ASP A 21 -12.60 18.36 -11.98
C ASP A 21 -12.07 18.64 -10.56
N SER A 22 -12.96 18.64 -9.55
CA SER A 22 -12.61 18.86 -8.14
C SER A 22 -11.52 17.89 -7.68
N GLY A 23 -10.48 18.42 -7.04
CA GLY A 23 -9.30 17.65 -6.62
C GLY A 23 -8.18 17.58 -7.67
N GLY A 24 -8.45 17.93 -8.93
CA GLY A 24 -7.44 18.00 -9.97
C GLY A 24 -6.38 19.09 -9.73
N PRO A 25 -5.12 18.89 -10.14
CA PRO A 25 -4.07 19.87 -9.96
C PRO A 25 -4.17 21.02 -10.97
N VAL A 26 -3.94 22.24 -10.50
CA VAL A 26 -3.74 23.42 -11.36
C VAL A 26 -2.26 23.53 -11.68
N ILE A 27 -1.90 23.33 -12.95
CA ILE A 27 -0.51 23.36 -13.41
C ILE A 27 -0.19 24.66 -14.14
N VAL A 28 0.85 25.38 -13.70
CA VAL A 28 1.41 26.56 -14.39
C VAL A 28 2.91 26.39 -14.55
N GLY A 29 3.41 26.44 -15.78
CA GLY A 29 4.83 26.27 -16.07
C GLY A 29 5.42 24.94 -15.56
N GLY A 30 4.63 23.87 -15.57
CA GLY A 30 5.02 22.55 -15.07
C GLY A 30 4.98 22.38 -13.55
N LYS A 31 4.48 23.36 -12.79
CA LYS A 31 4.34 23.29 -11.33
C LYS A 31 2.88 23.29 -10.89
N VAL A 32 2.54 22.47 -9.91
CA VAL A 32 1.24 22.53 -9.22
C VAL A 32 1.19 23.81 -8.40
N VAL A 33 0.26 24.71 -8.70
CA VAL A 33 0.08 26.01 -8.02
C VAL A 33 -1.24 26.10 -7.26
N GLY A 34 -2.12 25.12 -7.45
CA GLY A 34 -3.43 25.08 -6.83
C GLY A 34 -4.10 23.73 -7.02
N ILE A 35 -5.22 23.54 -6.35
CA ILE A 35 -6.14 22.41 -6.52
C ILE A 35 -7.48 22.98 -6.96
N VAL A 36 -8.09 22.37 -7.97
CA VAL A 36 -9.46 22.69 -8.40
C VAL A 36 -10.41 22.41 -7.25
N SER A 37 -11.12 23.43 -6.77
CA SER A 37 -12.11 23.27 -5.70
C SER A 37 -13.46 22.85 -6.27
N TRP A 38 -13.95 23.58 -7.28
CA TRP A 38 -15.20 23.23 -7.96
C TRP A 38 -15.28 23.85 -9.36
N GLY A 39 -16.13 23.27 -10.21
CA GLY A 39 -16.46 23.73 -11.55
C GLY A 39 -17.93 23.49 -11.89
N VAL A 40 -18.45 24.22 -12.88
CA VAL A 40 -19.86 24.17 -13.29
C VAL A 40 -20.12 23.06 -14.31
N ALA A 41 -21.36 22.55 -14.36
CA ALA A 41 -21.78 21.62 -15.40
C ALA A 41 -21.63 22.27 -16.79
N GLY A 42 -21.05 21.53 -17.75
CA GLY A 42 -20.73 22.04 -19.09
C GLY A 42 -19.56 23.03 -19.12
N CYS A 43 -18.84 23.22 -18.01
CA CYS A 43 -17.63 24.03 -17.87
C CYS A 43 -17.79 25.55 -18.12
N THR A 44 -18.88 25.99 -18.78
CA THR A 44 -19.03 27.33 -19.34
C THR A 44 -20.34 28.02 -18.96
N ALA A 45 -20.74 27.98 -17.69
CA ALA A 45 -21.90 28.75 -17.22
C ALA A 45 -21.55 30.25 -17.10
N LYS A 46 -22.25 31.14 -17.82
CA LYS A 46 -21.99 32.58 -17.82
C LYS A 46 -21.98 33.16 -16.41
N GLY A 47 -20.90 33.85 -16.05
CA GLY A 47 -20.73 34.46 -14.72
C GLY A 47 -20.27 33.49 -13.62
N ALA A 48 -20.05 32.21 -13.94
CA ALA A 48 -19.39 31.28 -13.05
C ALA A 48 -17.89 31.60 -12.96
N TYR A 49 -17.36 31.52 -11.74
CA TYR A 49 -15.94 31.69 -11.49
C TYR A 49 -15.32 30.35 -11.17
N PRO A 50 -14.16 30.04 -11.77
CA PRO A 50 -13.40 28.89 -11.36
C PRO A 50 -12.83 29.15 -9.95
N VAL A 51 -13.05 28.20 -9.04
CA VAL A 51 -12.56 28.30 -7.66
C VAL A 51 -11.41 27.33 -7.50
N PHE A 52 -10.30 27.87 -7.03
CA PHE A 52 -9.10 27.11 -6.74
C PHE A 52 -8.64 27.41 -5.33
N THR A 53 -8.12 26.38 -4.66
CA THR A 53 -7.35 26.55 -3.43
C THR A 53 -5.89 26.68 -3.79
N LYS A 54 -5.20 27.68 -3.23
CA LYS A 54 -3.74 27.78 -3.35
C LYS A 54 -3.11 26.64 -2.57
N VAL A 55 -2.16 25.95 -3.20
CA VAL A 55 -1.27 25.05 -2.48
C VAL A 55 -0.34 25.92 -1.63
N SER A 56 -0.43 25.81 -0.30
CA SER A 56 0.38 26.60 0.65
C SER A 56 1.78 26.02 0.85
N SER A 57 1.95 24.72 0.62
CA SER A 57 3.22 24.00 0.65
C SER A 57 3.20 22.88 -0.38
N TYR A 58 4.32 22.69 -1.08
CA TYR A 58 4.53 21.52 -1.92
C TYR A 58 5.11 20.42 -1.03
N THR A 59 4.38 19.31 -0.85
CA THR A 59 5.04 18.04 -0.49
C THR A 59 5.48 17.39 -1.78
N TRP A 60 6.73 16.93 -1.82
CA TRP A 60 7.29 16.35 -3.02
C TRP A 60 6.69 14.94 -3.17
N ALA A 61 6.08 14.70 -4.33
CA ALA A 61 5.12 13.63 -4.62
C ALA A 61 3.83 13.71 -3.77
N ALA A 62 2.67 13.70 -4.44
CA ALA A 62 1.53 13.01 -3.85
C ALA A 62 2.06 11.61 -3.55
N GLN A 63 2.18 11.25 -2.27
CA GLN A 63 2.85 10.02 -1.86
C GLN A 63 2.26 8.86 -2.68
N PRO A 64 3.08 7.90 -3.15
CA PRO A 64 2.53 6.68 -3.74
C PRO A 64 1.51 6.15 -2.75
N ARG A 65 0.22 6.05 -3.14
CA ARG A 65 -0.91 5.83 -2.23
C ARG A 65 -0.51 4.83 -1.14
N ILE A 66 -0.38 5.33 0.09
CA ILE A 66 -0.09 4.53 1.29
C ILE A 66 -1.41 4.11 1.96
N ASP A 67 -2.55 4.60 1.45
CA ASP A 67 -3.90 4.32 1.92
C ASP A 67 -4.42 2.93 1.48
N ASP A 68 -3.56 2.11 0.86
CA ASP A 68 -3.81 0.75 0.41
C ASP A 68 -3.86 -0.23 1.62
N ALA A 69 -4.75 0.06 2.58
CA ALA A 69 -5.28 -0.80 3.64
C ALA A 69 -6.25 -0.02 4.56
N ASP A 70 -6.71 1.15 4.13
CA ASP A 70 -7.65 1.98 4.88
C ASP A 70 -9.07 1.48 4.64
N MET A 71 -9.49 0.51 5.45
CA MET A 71 -10.80 -0.13 5.32
C MET A 71 -11.94 0.78 5.81
N THR A 72 -11.60 1.79 6.62
CA THR A 72 -12.57 2.73 7.22
C THR A 72 -12.62 4.09 6.52
N PHE A 73 -11.75 4.33 5.53
CA PHE A 73 -11.59 5.58 4.81
C PHE A 73 -11.27 6.77 5.73
N ASP A 74 -10.48 6.53 6.79
CA ASP A 74 -10.09 7.53 7.79
C ASP A 74 -8.64 8.04 7.64
N GLY A 75 -7.95 7.59 6.58
CA GLY A 75 -6.56 7.88 6.23
C GLY A 75 -5.56 7.08 7.05
N LYS A 76 -5.94 5.90 7.58
CA LYS A 76 -5.03 5.02 8.31
C LYS A 76 -5.19 3.58 7.85
N ALA A 77 -4.07 2.91 7.70
CA ALA A 77 -4.02 1.49 7.43
C ALA A 77 -4.57 0.69 8.62
N ASP A 78 -5.58 -0.13 8.34
CA ASP A 78 -6.27 -0.98 9.30
C ASP A 78 -5.66 -2.38 9.35
N LEU A 79 -5.90 -3.07 10.46
CA LEU A 79 -5.36 -4.40 10.71
C LEU A 79 -6.43 -5.47 10.51
N LEU A 80 -6.12 -6.49 9.72
CA LEU A 80 -6.89 -7.72 9.64
C LEU A 80 -6.17 -8.86 10.37
N GLU A 81 -6.93 -9.64 11.14
CA GLU A 81 -6.41 -10.81 11.82
C GLU A 81 -7.28 -12.04 11.59
N ARG A 82 -6.62 -13.19 11.53
CA ARG A 82 -7.31 -14.46 11.34
C ARG A 82 -6.93 -15.48 12.40
N THR A 83 -7.94 -16.13 12.98
CA THR A 83 -7.77 -17.23 13.94
C THR A 83 -7.51 -18.57 13.24
N PRO A 84 -6.90 -19.56 13.91
CA PRO A 84 -6.65 -20.88 13.30
C PRO A 84 -7.91 -21.56 12.72
N SER A 85 -9.08 -21.32 13.32
CA SER A 85 -10.38 -21.84 12.85
C SER A 85 -10.95 -21.09 11.65
N GLY A 86 -10.29 -20.04 11.15
CA GLY A 86 -10.72 -19.29 9.98
C GLY A 86 -11.66 -18.13 10.26
N GLY A 87 -11.78 -17.68 11.52
CA GLY A 87 -12.50 -16.44 11.84
C GLY A 87 -11.64 -15.23 11.50
N LEU A 88 -12.18 -14.32 10.69
CA LEU A 88 -11.56 -13.06 10.29
C LEU A 88 -12.08 -11.92 11.18
N PHE A 89 -11.16 -11.07 11.61
CA PHE A 89 -11.42 -9.91 12.43
C PHE A 89 -10.71 -8.69 11.85
N GLN A 90 -11.27 -7.52 12.13
CA GLN A 90 -10.68 -6.22 11.82
C GLN A 90 -10.48 -5.44 13.12
N GLN A 91 -9.38 -4.70 13.21
CA GLN A 91 -9.15 -3.71 14.23
C GLN A 91 -8.64 -2.42 13.58
N ASP A 92 -9.48 -1.40 13.62
CA ASP A 92 -9.17 -0.12 12.99
C ASP A 92 -8.01 0.58 13.70
N SER A 93 -7.14 1.23 12.93
CA SER A 93 -6.08 2.03 13.51
C SER A 93 -6.62 3.32 14.09
N LYS A 94 -6.11 3.71 15.27
CA LYS A 94 -6.29 5.03 15.87
C LYS A 94 -4.99 5.82 15.87
N GLY A 95 -4.06 5.47 14.99
CA GLY A 95 -2.73 6.04 14.88
C GLY A 95 -1.72 5.46 15.89
N THR A 96 -2.10 5.38 17.16
CA THR A 96 -1.22 4.91 18.25
C THR A 96 -1.83 3.80 19.11
N SER A 97 -3.03 3.36 18.75
CA SER A 97 -3.76 2.24 19.37
C SER A 97 -4.69 1.62 18.34
N LEU A 98 -5.35 0.51 18.70
CA LEU A 98 -6.32 -0.16 17.86
C LEU A 98 -7.74 0.00 18.42
N ALA A 99 -8.75 0.01 17.55
CA ALA A 99 -10.15 -0.06 17.92
C ALA A 99 -10.53 -1.43 18.51
N ALA A 100 -11.77 -1.54 18.98
CA ALA A 100 -12.28 -2.83 19.44
C ALA A 100 -12.40 -3.78 18.24
N ARG A 101 -12.04 -5.06 18.41
CA ARG A 101 -12.12 -6.02 17.31
C ARG A 101 -13.54 -6.17 16.80
N ALA A 102 -13.70 -6.09 15.48
CA ALA A 102 -14.93 -6.39 14.75
C ALA A 102 -14.81 -7.76 14.08
N TYR A 103 -15.85 -8.58 14.12
CA TYR A 103 -15.88 -9.86 13.41
C TYR A 103 -16.33 -9.62 11.97
N GLN A 104 -15.52 -10.08 11.01
CA GLN A 104 -15.78 -9.90 9.58
C GLN A 104 -16.36 -11.15 8.91
N GLY A 105 -16.08 -12.34 9.44
CA GLY A 105 -16.62 -13.57 8.87
C GLY A 105 -15.83 -14.83 9.20
N SER A 106 -16.24 -15.96 8.64
CA SER A 106 -15.57 -17.25 8.76
C SER A 106 -15.14 -17.77 7.38
N GLY A 107 -14.50 -18.95 7.31
CA GLY A 107 -14.11 -19.60 6.05
C GLY A 107 -12.64 -19.36 5.64
N TRP A 108 -11.87 -18.60 6.42
CA TRP A 108 -10.50 -18.22 6.09
C TRP A 108 -9.44 -19.26 6.50
N GLN A 109 -9.84 -20.48 6.90
CA GLN A 109 -8.92 -21.50 7.39
C GLN A 109 -7.89 -21.95 6.35
N ASN A 110 -8.24 -21.86 5.06
CA ASN A 110 -7.39 -22.31 3.95
C ASN A 110 -6.42 -21.26 3.42
N ALA A 111 -6.55 -19.98 3.81
CA ALA A 111 -5.54 -18.99 3.47
C ALA A 111 -4.17 -19.45 4.01
N SER A 112 -3.17 -19.55 3.14
CA SER A 112 -1.77 -19.82 3.53
C SER A 112 -1.12 -18.55 4.08
N TRP A 113 -1.41 -17.45 3.40
CA TRP A 113 -0.99 -16.08 3.67
C TRP A 113 -1.98 -15.16 2.94
N VAL A 114 -2.07 -13.92 3.40
CA VAL A 114 -2.88 -12.85 2.78
C VAL A 114 -2.04 -11.58 2.75
N LEU A 115 -2.20 -10.76 1.72
CA LEU A 115 -1.64 -9.42 1.61
C LEU A 115 -2.76 -8.42 1.25
N GLN A 116 -2.68 -7.24 1.83
CA GLN A 116 -3.49 -6.07 1.48
C GLN A 116 -2.77 -5.24 0.38
N ALA A 117 -3.46 -4.94 -0.73
CA ALA A 117 -3.12 -3.89 -1.71
C ALA A 117 -4.36 -3.45 -2.51
N ASP A 118 -4.33 -2.30 -3.21
CA ASP A 118 -5.34 -1.92 -4.23
C ASP A 118 -4.76 -2.18 -5.65
N LEU A 119 -5.02 -3.38 -6.20
CA LEU A 119 -4.36 -3.84 -7.43
C LEU A 119 -4.94 -3.30 -8.73
N ASP A 120 -6.17 -2.79 -8.71
CA ASP A 120 -6.80 -2.17 -9.88
C ASP A 120 -7.07 -0.67 -9.73
N ARG A 121 -6.55 -0.08 -8.65
CA ARG A 121 -6.54 1.36 -8.40
C ARG A 121 -7.96 1.92 -8.24
N ASP A 122 -8.89 1.14 -7.75
CA ASP A 122 -10.29 1.54 -7.56
C ASP A 122 -10.57 2.23 -6.22
N PHE A 123 -9.54 2.40 -5.39
CA PHE A 123 -9.58 2.96 -4.02
C PHE A 123 -10.23 2.04 -2.99
N TYR A 124 -10.57 0.82 -3.35
CA TYR A 124 -11.01 -0.21 -2.43
C TYR A 124 -9.92 -1.24 -2.22
N GLN A 125 -9.93 -1.78 -1.01
CA GLN A 125 -8.90 -2.68 -0.57
C GLN A 125 -9.08 -4.07 -1.18
N ASP A 126 -8.05 -4.60 -1.86
CA ASP A 126 -8.05 -6.00 -2.26
C ASP A 126 -7.34 -6.88 -1.23
N LEU A 127 -7.75 -8.15 -1.21
CA LEU A 127 -7.01 -9.20 -0.51
C LEU A 127 -6.44 -10.20 -1.49
N ILE A 128 -5.11 -10.29 -1.57
CA ILE A 128 -4.46 -11.38 -2.29
C ILE A 128 -4.19 -12.51 -1.31
N MET A 129 -4.67 -13.71 -1.63
CA MET A 129 -4.35 -14.88 -0.83
C MET A 129 -3.99 -16.10 -1.66
N ARG A 130 -3.13 -16.92 -1.10
CA ARG A 130 -2.90 -18.28 -1.59
C ARG A 130 -3.74 -19.26 -0.79
N ASP A 131 -4.59 -20.02 -1.44
CA ASP A 131 -5.31 -21.12 -0.79
C ASP A 131 -4.38 -22.35 -0.63
N LYS A 132 -4.34 -22.94 0.56
CA LYS A 132 -3.47 -24.08 0.89
C LYS A 132 -4.07 -25.43 0.47
N GLY A 133 -5.38 -25.50 0.28
CA GLY A 133 -6.11 -26.68 -0.13
C GLY A 133 -5.96 -26.97 -1.62
N ASP A 134 -6.00 -25.94 -2.47
CA ASP A 134 -5.82 -26.11 -3.92
C ASP A 134 -4.49 -25.55 -4.47
N GLY A 135 -3.77 -24.74 -3.68
CA GLY A 135 -2.49 -24.14 -4.08
C GLY A 135 -2.59 -22.98 -5.07
N LYS A 136 -3.78 -22.45 -5.33
CA LYS A 136 -4.03 -21.34 -6.26
C LYS A 136 -3.85 -19.99 -5.60
N LEU A 137 -3.75 -18.96 -6.44
CA LEU A 137 -3.71 -17.55 -6.01
C LEU A 137 -5.04 -16.90 -6.36
N TYR A 138 -5.63 -16.22 -5.39
CA TYR A 138 -6.90 -15.51 -5.52
C TYR A 138 -6.77 -14.05 -5.08
N ARG A 139 -7.65 -13.21 -5.63
CA ARG A 139 -7.93 -11.84 -5.24
C ARG A 139 -9.37 -11.77 -4.74
N SER A 140 -9.60 -11.17 -3.58
CA SER A 140 -10.90 -10.63 -3.17
C SER A 140 -10.91 -9.14 -3.51
N TYR A 141 -11.97 -8.64 -4.15
CA TYR A 141 -12.06 -7.26 -4.63
C TYR A 141 -13.50 -6.75 -4.60
N LEU A 142 -13.70 -5.43 -4.55
CA LEU A 142 -15.04 -4.85 -4.64
C LEU A 142 -15.55 -4.93 -6.08
N ASN A 143 -16.66 -5.61 -6.30
CA ASN A 143 -17.37 -5.55 -7.57
C ASN A 143 -18.30 -4.32 -7.59
N HIS A 144 -17.90 -3.28 -8.31
CA HIS A 144 -18.67 -2.03 -8.46
C HIS A 144 -20.07 -2.20 -9.06
N THR A 145 -20.36 -3.34 -9.71
CA THR A 145 -21.70 -3.62 -10.24
C THR A 145 -22.64 -4.16 -9.17
N SER A 146 -22.16 -5.08 -8.32
CA SER A 146 -22.97 -5.67 -7.24
C SER A 146 -22.90 -4.90 -5.93
N GLY A 147 -21.83 -4.13 -5.71
CA GLY A 147 -21.51 -3.52 -4.42
C GLY A 147 -20.95 -4.51 -3.38
N GLU A 148 -20.62 -5.74 -3.80
CA GLU A 148 -20.17 -6.83 -2.93
C GLU A 148 -18.72 -7.22 -3.25
N TYR A 149 -18.05 -7.86 -2.28
CA TYR A 149 -16.73 -8.43 -2.52
C TYR A 149 -16.83 -9.77 -3.25
N ASP A 150 -16.18 -9.85 -4.41
CA ASP A 150 -16.10 -11.05 -5.24
C ASP A 150 -14.69 -11.64 -5.26
N TRP A 151 -14.60 -12.89 -5.72
CA TRP A 151 -13.35 -13.64 -5.83
C TRP A 151 -12.92 -13.85 -7.27
N MET A 152 -11.68 -13.48 -7.57
CA MET A 152 -11.01 -13.72 -8.84
C MET A 152 -9.83 -14.67 -8.65
N GLN A 153 -9.71 -15.70 -9.50
CA GLN A 153 -8.51 -16.52 -9.56
C GLN A 153 -7.42 -15.80 -10.38
N ILE A 154 -6.28 -15.51 -9.76
CA ILE A 154 -5.11 -14.92 -10.44
C ILE A 154 -4.25 -16.00 -11.11
N SER A 155 -4.02 -17.13 -10.43
CA SER A 155 -3.17 -18.22 -10.94
C SER A 155 -3.70 -19.59 -10.56
N THR A 156 -3.57 -20.54 -11.49
CA THR A 156 -3.93 -21.97 -11.30
C THR A 156 -2.89 -22.74 -10.47
N VAL A 157 -1.65 -22.24 -10.39
CA VAL A 157 -0.61 -22.79 -9.52
C VAL A 157 0.18 -21.63 -8.93
N TRP A 158 0.26 -21.58 -7.61
CA TRP A 158 1.09 -20.62 -6.89
C TRP A 158 1.83 -21.33 -5.77
N GLY A 159 3.16 -21.26 -5.73
CA GLY A 159 3.93 -21.99 -4.73
C GLY A 159 5.42 -22.05 -5.03
N GLY A 160 6.20 -22.59 -4.08
CA GLY A 160 7.66 -22.64 -4.13
C GLY A 160 8.35 -21.47 -3.42
N TYR A 161 7.67 -20.31 -3.38
CA TYR A 161 8.16 -19.11 -2.71
C TYR A 161 8.09 -19.18 -1.18
N LYS A 162 9.03 -18.50 -0.52
CA LYS A 162 9.22 -18.46 0.94
C LYS A 162 8.83 -17.15 1.59
N SER A 163 8.70 -16.08 0.80
CA SER A 163 8.27 -14.76 1.26
C SER A 163 7.68 -13.95 0.09
N TYR A 164 6.74 -13.06 0.42
CA TYR A 164 5.97 -12.26 -0.53
C TYR A 164 5.80 -10.84 0.01
N ALA A 165 5.69 -9.85 -0.87
CA ALA A 165 5.33 -8.47 -0.53
C ALA A 165 4.72 -7.76 -1.74
N ILE A 166 3.81 -6.81 -1.49
CA ILE A 166 3.34 -5.86 -2.50
C ILE A 166 3.78 -4.48 -2.03
N PRO A 167 5.04 -4.08 -2.31
CA PRO A 167 5.57 -2.81 -1.84
C PRO A 167 4.86 -1.60 -2.46
N GLY A 168 4.24 -1.77 -3.63
CA GLY A 168 3.68 -0.72 -4.46
C GLY A 168 4.27 -0.77 -5.87
N ASP A 169 4.37 0.37 -6.54
CA ASP A 169 4.90 0.47 -7.90
C ASP A 169 6.43 0.40 -7.94
N MET A 170 6.95 -0.70 -8.49
CA MET A 170 8.37 -0.99 -8.68
C MET A 170 8.80 -0.87 -10.15
N THR A 171 7.85 -0.71 -11.08
CA THR A 171 8.10 -0.68 -12.53
C THR A 171 7.99 0.71 -13.14
N GLY A 172 7.42 1.67 -12.43
CA GLY A 172 7.20 3.05 -12.86
C GLY A 172 5.91 3.27 -13.66
N ASP A 173 5.00 2.31 -13.65
CA ASP A 173 3.72 2.38 -14.38
C ASP A 173 2.53 2.79 -13.48
N ALA A 174 2.83 3.19 -12.25
CA ALA A 174 1.88 3.57 -11.21
C ALA A 174 0.94 2.44 -10.74
N ARG A 175 1.23 1.17 -11.03
CA ARG A 175 0.44 0.02 -10.56
C ARG A 175 1.21 -0.78 -9.51
N PRO A 176 0.54 -1.35 -8.50
CA PRO A 176 1.25 -2.16 -7.52
C PRO A 176 1.79 -3.46 -8.13
N ASP A 177 3.01 -3.79 -7.74
CA ASP A 177 3.71 -4.99 -8.19
C ASP A 177 3.89 -5.98 -7.04
N LEU A 178 3.94 -7.28 -7.36
CA LEU A 178 4.21 -8.33 -6.38
C LEU A 178 5.67 -8.78 -6.45
N VAL A 179 6.33 -8.85 -5.30
CA VAL A 179 7.68 -9.39 -5.15
C VAL A 179 7.60 -10.73 -4.43
N ALA A 180 8.25 -11.75 -4.97
CA ALA A 180 8.30 -13.09 -4.39
C ALA A 180 9.73 -13.64 -4.31
N VAL A 181 10.10 -14.18 -3.15
CA VAL A 181 11.40 -14.81 -2.90
C VAL A 181 11.28 -16.33 -2.98
N ASP A 182 12.05 -16.94 -3.85
CA ASP A 182 12.09 -18.38 -4.08
C ASP A 182 12.95 -19.10 -3.02
N ALA A 183 12.78 -20.41 -2.89
CA ALA A 183 13.52 -21.24 -1.95
C ALA A 183 15.04 -21.20 -2.19
N ASP A 184 15.48 -21.02 -3.44
CA ASP A 184 16.90 -20.89 -3.78
C ASP A 184 17.47 -19.48 -3.53
N GLY A 185 16.63 -18.54 -3.09
CA GLY A 185 16.98 -17.14 -2.85
C GLY A 185 16.90 -16.24 -4.08
N SER A 186 16.41 -16.73 -5.22
CA SER A 186 16.06 -15.88 -6.35
C SER A 186 14.85 -15.02 -6.01
N VAL A 187 14.79 -13.80 -6.53
CA VAL A 187 13.66 -12.89 -6.34
C VAL A 187 13.04 -12.61 -7.69
N TYR A 188 11.72 -12.68 -7.73
CA TYR A 188 10.93 -12.40 -8.92
C TYR A 188 9.99 -11.23 -8.65
N LEU A 189 10.00 -10.28 -9.57
CA LEU A 189 9.01 -9.21 -9.67
C LEU A 189 7.89 -9.68 -10.60
N TYR A 190 6.65 -9.45 -10.19
CA TYR A 190 5.44 -9.69 -10.96
C TYR A 190 4.80 -8.34 -11.24
N PRO A 191 5.02 -7.77 -12.44
CA PRO A 191 4.46 -6.47 -12.78
C PRO A 191 2.92 -6.48 -12.75
N GLY A 192 2.31 -5.45 -12.16
CA GLY A 192 0.86 -5.29 -12.08
C GLY A 192 0.24 -4.95 -13.44
N LYS A 193 -0.97 -5.47 -13.70
CA LYS A 193 -1.77 -5.10 -14.89
C LYS A 193 -2.76 -3.97 -14.63
N GLY A 194 -2.92 -3.54 -13.38
CA GLY A 194 -3.92 -2.53 -12.99
C GLY A 194 -5.36 -3.02 -13.14
N ASN A 195 -5.58 -4.33 -13.12
CA ASN A 195 -6.91 -4.96 -13.21
C ASN A 195 -7.02 -6.17 -12.27
N GLY A 196 -6.24 -6.17 -11.18
CA GLY A 196 -6.19 -7.28 -10.23
C GLY A 196 -5.32 -8.47 -10.63
N GLN A 197 -4.63 -8.41 -11.77
CA GLN A 197 -3.75 -9.48 -12.26
C GLN A 197 -2.31 -8.99 -12.45
N PHE A 198 -1.40 -9.94 -12.70
CA PHE A 198 0.00 -9.68 -12.98
C PHE A 198 0.42 -10.13 -14.39
N TYR A 199 1.48 -9.51 -14.90
CA TYR A 199 2.24 -9.99 -16.06
C TYR A 199 3.13 -11.19 -15.68
N GLY A 200 3.86 -11.71 -16.67
CA GLY A 200 4.87 -12.74 -16.44
C GLY A 200 5.98 -12.24 -15.52
N LYS A 201 6.53 -13.13 -14.70
CA LYS A 201 7.55 -12.76 -13.71
C LYS A 201 8.89 -12.41 -14.35
N VAL A 202 9.56 -11.41 -13.78
CA VAL A 202 10.92 -10.98 -14.11
C VAL A 202 11.83 -11.37 -12.96
N LYS A 203 12.93 -12.08 -13.23
CA LYS A 203 13.94 -12.36 -12.20
C LYS A 203 14.77 -11.09 -11.97
N VAL A 204 14.77 -10.59 -10.74
CA VAL A 204 15.44 -9.33 -10.36
C VAL A 204 16.59 -9.54 -9.38
N VAL A 205 16.67 -10.71 -8.75
CA VAL A 205 17.82 -11.17 -7.95
C VAL A 205 18.05 -12.64 -8.25
N ASP A 206 19.30 -13.05 -8.46
CA ASP A 206 19.66 -14.45 -8.69
C ASP A 206 20.30 -15.06 -7.43
N ARG A 207 19.55 -15.94 -6.75
CA ARG A 207 20.01 -16.80 -5.64
C ARG A 207 20.70 -16.14 -4.43
N ALA A 208 20.56 -14.83 -4.25
CA ALA A 208 21.23 -14.10 -3.18
C ALA A 208 20.42 -13.95 -1.88
N TRP A 209 19.09 -14.08 -1.94
CA TRP A 209 18.18 -13.77 -0.83
C TRP A 209 17.64 -15.04 -0.16
N LYS A 210 18.53 -15.96 0.24
CA LYS A 210 18.13 -17.18 0.94
C LYS A 210 17.63 -16.87 2.36
N ASN A 211 16.53 -17.50 2.75
CA ASN A 211 15.96 -17.43 4.11
C ASN A 211 15.68 -16.02 4.63
N VAL A 212 15.41 -15.07 3.73
CA VAL A 212 14.98 -13.71 4.12
C VAL A 212 13.46 -13.64 4.29
N LYS A 213 13.02 -12.62 5.03
CA LYS A 213 11.63 -12.15 5.02
C LYS A 213 11.59 -10.80 4.30
N ILE A 214 10.66 -10.68 3.36
CA ILE A 214 10.38 -9.44 2.65
C ILE A 214 9.01 -8.91 3.03
N PHE A 215 8.90 -7.60 3.13
CA PHE A 215 7.72 -6.83 3.45
C PHE A 215 7.95 -5.36 3.12
N GLY A 216 6.94 -4.51 3.26
CA GLY A 216 6.97 -3.13 2.79
C GLY A 216 5.70 -2.84 2.00
N HIS A 217 5.26 -1.60 2.10
CA HIS A 217 4.04 -1.08 1.48
C HIS A 217 4.12 0.45 1.57
N GLY A 218 4.42 1.12 0.44
CA GLY A 218 4.63 2.56 0.38
C GLY A 218 6.09 3.01 0.52
N ASP A 219 6.29 4.32 0.66
CA ASP A 219 7.60 4.99 0.78
C ASP A 219 8.02 5.09 2.26
N LEU A 220 9.17 4.51 2.58
CA LEU A 220 9.79 4.56 3.91
C LEU A 220 11.02 5.48 3.93
N SER A 221 11.54 5.78 2.75
CA SER A 221 12.79 6.49 2.53
C SER A 221 12.61 7.99 2.38
N GLY A 222 11.41 8.42 2.01
CA GLY A 222 11.12 9.79 1.62
C GLY A 222 11.73 10.11 0.26
N ASP A 223 11.65 9.21 -0.72
CA ASP A 223 12.01 9.50 -2.12
C ASP A 223 10.87 9.32 -3.15
N GLY A 224 9.67 9.00 -2.67
CA GLY A 224 8.37 9.11 -3.35
C GLY A 224 8.04 7.85 -4.10
N ARG A 225 8.76 6.77 -3.77
CA ARG A 225 8.70 5.49 -4.44
C ARG A 225 8.48 4.42 -3.40
N ALA A 226 7.80 3.37 -3.83
CA ALA A 226 7.61 2.21 -2.99
C ALA A 226 8.96 1.57 -2.60
N ASP A 227 9.10 1.23 -1.33
CA ASP A 227 10.30 0.62 -0.78
C ASP A 227 10.08 -0.83 -0.36
N LEU A 228 11.16 -1.61 -0.35
CA LEU A 228 11.13 -2.98 0.16
C LEU A 228 12.04 -3.13 1.39
N LEU A 229 11.49 -3.73 2.43
CA LEU A 229 12.22 -4.18 3.60
C LEU A 229 12.60 -5.64 3.45
N VAL A 230 13.87 -5.95 3.75
CA VAL A 230 14.42 -7.30 3.69
C VAL A 230 15.13 -7.61 4.98
N ARG A 231 14.59 -8.56 5.73
CA ARG A 231 15.16 -9.04 6.99
C ARG A 231 15.86 -10.38 6.77
N ASN A 232 17.13 -10.47 7.12
CA ASN A 232 17.85 -11.75 7.09
C ASN A 232 17.56 -12.62 8.33
N SER A 233 18.04 -13.87 8.32
CA SER A 233 17.85 -14.84 9.41
C SER A 233 18.50 -14.41 10.73
N SER A 234 19.52 -13.56 10.69
CA SER A 234 20.18 -12.99 11.88
C SER A 234 19.44 -11.79 12.48
N GLY A 235 18.32 -11.37 11.88
CA GLY A 235 17.54 -10.23 12.35
C GLY A 235 18.10 -8.86 11.97
N VAL A 236 19.00 -8.80 10.98
CA VAL A 236 19.38 -7.52 10.36
C VAL A 236 18.33 -7.16 9.32
N LEU A 237 17.81 -5.93 9.42
CA LEU A 237 16.85 -5.36 8.52
C LEU A 237 17.55 -4.41 7.55
N TYR A 238 17.31 -4.60 6.27
CA TYR A 238 17.77 -3.72 5.20
C TYR A 238 16.59 -3.04 4.53
N LEU A 239 16.76 -1.76 4.21
CA LEU A 239 15.91 -1.00 3.29
C LEU A 239 16.49 -1.11 1.87
N TYR A 240 15.64 -1.46 0.92
CA TYR A 240 15.92 -1.42 -0.52
C TYR A 240 14.98 -0.39 -1.15
N ARG A 241 15.54 0.75 -1.54
CA ARG A 241 14.74 1.82 -2.15
C ARG A 241 14.28 1.46 -3.55
N GLY A 242 13.03 1.80 -3.88
CA GLY A 242 12.48 1.58 -5.21
C GLY A 242 13.14 2.45 -6.28
N THR A 243 13.43 1.86 -7.44
CA THR A 243 13.95 2.62 -8.60
C THR A 243 12.89 2.91 -9.65
N GLN A 244 11.72 2.24 -9.58
CA GLN A 244 10.70 2.27 -10.63
C GLN A 244 11.25 1.84 -12.01
N VAL A 245 12.19 0.88 -12.01
CA VAL A 245 12.76 0.30 -13.23
C VAL A 245 12.70 -1.22 -13.12
N GLU A 246 11.80 -1.84 -13.89
CA GLU A 246 11.45 -3.27 -13.81
C GLU A 246 12.64 -4.23 -13.65
N LYS A 247 13.70 -4.05 -14.44
CA LYS A 247 14.86 -4.96 -14.45
C LYS A 247 15.83 -4.72 -13.29
N THR A 248 15.77 -3.56 -12.67
CA THR A 248 16.66 -3.16 -11.57
C THR A 248 15.84 -2.42 -10.51
N PRO A 249 14.79 -3.04 -9.93
CA PRO A 249 13.75 -2.35 -9.18
C PRO A 249 14.23 -1.81 -7.83
N PHE A 250 15.42 -2.20 -7.39
CA PHE A 250 15.98 -1.85 -6.09
C PHE A 250 17.32 -1.13 -6.21
N ALA A 251 17.49 -0.05 -5.45
CA ALA A 251 18.76 0.61 -5.24
C ALA A 251 19.68 -0.20 -4.31
N ALA A 252 20.89 0.32 -4.06
CA ALA A 252 21.80 -0.25 -3.07
C ALA A 252 21.16 -0.28 -1.67
N ARG A 253 21.30 -1.42 -0.99
CA ARG A 253 20.68 -1.64 0.32
C ARG A 253 21.27 -0.73 1.40
N ILE A 254 20.43 -0.31 2.32
CA ILE A 254 20.80 0.45 3.51
C ILE A 254 20.47 -0.39 4.74
N GLN A 255 21.42 -0.53 5.68
CA GLN A 255 21.12 -1.23 6.93
C GLN A 255 20.26 -0.34 7.84
N ALA A 256 19.01 -0.73 8.03
CA ALA A 256 18.04 0.03 8.81
C ALA A 256 18.08 -0.33 10.30
N ARG A 257 18.29 -1.61 10.65
CA ARG A 257 18.27 -2.06 12.05
C ARG A 257 18.97 -3.41 12.23
N THR A 258 19.48 -3.68 13.44
CA THR A 258 19.97 -4.99 13.88
C THR A 258 19.12 -5.53 15.02
N GLY A 259 19.08 -6.86 15.20
CA GLY A 259 18.30 -7.48 16.28
C GLY A 259 16.79 -7.31 16.14
N PHE A 260 16.31 -6.96 14.94
CA PHE A 260 14.88 -6.86 14.66
C PHE A 260 14.33 -8.29 14.64
N THR A 261 13.51 -8.67 15.63
CA THR A 261 12.99 -10.03 15.80
C THR A 261 11.49 -9.98 16.07
N PHE A 262 10.75 -10.93 15.49
CA PHE A 262 9.30 -11.01 15.59
C PHE A 262 8.82 -12.43 15.23
N THR A 263 7.61 -12.76 15.66
CA THR A 263 6.88 -13.98 15.25
C THR A 263 5.94 -13.72 14.07
N SER A 264 5.51 -12.49 13.86
CA SER A 264 4.71 -12.03 12.72
C SER A 264 4.97 -10.54 12.45
N TYR A 265 4.64 -10.09 11.25
CA TYR A 265 4.71 -8.68 10.84
C TYR A 265 3.49 -8.32 10.00
N VAL A 266 3.22 -7.03 9.91
CA VAL A 266 2.22 -6.40 9.04
C VAL A 266 2.85 -5.13 8.50
N SER A 267 2.70 -4.90 7.20
CA SER A 267 3.21 -3.70 6.52
C SER A 267 2.11 -3.26 5.56
N ASN A 268 1.12 -2.57 6.11
CA ASN A 268 -0.11 -2.19 5.41
C ASN A 268 -0.08 -0.72 4.97
N GLY A 269 1.07 -0.06 5.09
CA GLY A 269 1.18 1.37 4.84
C GLY A 269 1.11 2.18 6.14
N ASP A 270 0.39 3.30 6.12
CA ASP A 270 0.43 4.36 7.12
C ASP A 270 -0.58 4.09 8.22
N VAL A 271 -0.12 3.47 9.30
CA VAL A 271 -0.96 3.14 10.45
C VAL A 271 -1.14 4.39 11.32
N THR A 272 -0.17 5.30 11.35
CA THR A 272 -0.20 6.50 12.19
C THR A 272 -1.09 7.63 11.63
N GLY A 273 -1.32 7.65 10.33
CA GLY A 273 -1.98 8.72 9.58
C GLY A 273 -1.09 9.94 9.36
N ASP A 274 0.24 9.78 9.36
CA ASP A 274 1.21 10.88 9.17
C ASP A 274 1.74 11.01 7.73
N GLY A 275 1.23 10.17 6.82
CA GLY A 275 1.61 10.09 5.43
C GLY A 275 2.90 9.30 5.19
N ILE A 276 3.35 8.49 6.16
CA ILE A 276 4.57 7.68 6.08
C ILE A 276 4.21 6.22 6.34
N ALA A 277 4.78 5.32 5.55
CA ALA A 277 4.56 3.89 5.76
C ALA A 277 5.12 3.42 7.12
N ASP A 278 4.39 2.52 7.76
CA ASP A 278 4.71 1.95 9.07
C ASP A 278 4.89 0.43 9.01
N VAL A 279 5.39 -0.13 10.13
CA VAL A 279 5.44 -1.59 10.31
C VAL A 279 4.90 -1.97 11.68
N ILE A 280 3.99 -2.94 11.72
CA ILE A 280 3.59 -3.60 12.96
C ILE A 280 4.31 -4.95 13.04
N THR A 281 4.79 -5.31 14.23
CA THR A 281 5.31 -6.65 14.50
C THR A 281 4.69 -7.25 15.74
N ARG A 282 4.63 -8.59 15.77
CA ARG A 282 4.25 -9.35 16.96
C ARG A 282 5.49 -9.98 17.59
N ASP A 283 5.68 -9.80 18.89
CA ASP A 283 6.73 -10.50 19.64
C ASP A 283 6.30 -11.93 20.05
N SER A 284 7.16 -12.66 20.77
CA SER A 284 6.86 -14.02 21.24
C SER A 284 5.83 -14.07 22.37
N ALA A 285 5.64 -12.97 23.10
CA ALA A 285 4.61 -12.86 24.14
C ALA A 285 3.22 -12.54 23.54
N GLY A 286 3.14 -12.33 22.22
CA GLY A 286 1.90 -11.97 21.54
C GLY A 286 1.52 -10.51 21.70
N LYS A 287 2.49 -9.64 21.98
CA LYS A 287 2.29 -8.19 21.98
C LYS A 287 2.60 -7.61 20.61
N LEU A 288 1.74 -6.70 20.15
CA LEU A 288 1.96 -5.91 18.95
C LEU A 288 2.75 -4.64 19.26
N TRP A 289 3.72 -4.37 18.39
CA TRP A 289 4.54 -3.18 18.39
C TRP A 289 4.46 -2.51 17.02
N LEU A 290 3.96 -1.29 17.00
CA LEU A 290 4.03 -0.36 15.87
C LEU A 290 5.42 0.28 15.83
N TYR A 291 6.01 0.34 14.65
CA TYR A 291 7.25 1.05 14.34
C TYR A 291 6.90 2.17 13.37
N PRO A 292 6.69 3.40 13.89
CA PRO A 292 6.38 4.54 13.05
C PRO A 292 7.51 4.82 12.05
N GLY A 293 7.19 5.01 10.78
CA GLY A 293 8.12 5.45 9.75
C GLY A 293 8.67 6.84 10.05
N THR A 294 9.73 7.22 9.34
CA THR A 294 10.34 8.57 9.52
C THR A 294 10.73 9.25 8.21
N ASN A 295 10.53 8.59 7.06
CA ASN A 295 11.04 9.04 5.77
C ASN A 295 12.55 9.31 5.78
N LYS A 296 13.31 8.43 6.44
CA LYS A 296 14.77 8.52 6.52
C LYS A 296 15.40 7.20 6.12
N ALA A 297 15.99 7.18 4.94
CA ALA A 297 16.79 6.06 4.41
C ALA A 297 18.09 5.82 5.20
N SER A 298 17.98 5.35 6.46
CA SER A 298 19.10 5.23 7.39
C SER A 298 18.80 4.25 8.52
N SER A 299 19.69 4.15 9.51
CA SER A 299 19.43 3.43 10.78
C SER A 299 18.33 4.06 11.63
N SER A 300 17.90 5.29 11.29
CA SER A 300 16.78 5.98 11.93
C SER A 300 15.47 5.78 11.18
N LEU A 301 15.35 4.74 10.34
CA LEU A 301 14.18 4.45 9.51
C LEU A 301 12.85 4.51 10.29
N PHE A 302 12.87 4.01 11.52
CA PHE A 302 11.71 4.01 12.41
C PHE A 302 11.94 4.87 13.64
N GLY A 303 10.86 5.53 14.10
CA GLY A 303 10.79 6.21 15.38
C GLY A 303 10.74 5.26 16.58
N SER A 304 10.39 5.81 17.73
CA SER A 304 10.15 5.03 18.95
C SER A 304 8.94 4.12 18.75
N ARG A 305 9.11 2.82 19.02
CA ARG A 305 8.01 1.86 18.87
C ARG A 305 6.90 2.09 19.89
N ILE A 306 5.66 1.85 19.48
CA ILE A 306 4.45 2.02 20.27
C ILE A 306 3.80 0.65 20.49
N GLY A 307 3.35 0.36 21.72
CA GLY A 307 2.67 -0.91 22.00
C GLY A 307 1.19 -0.81 21.66
N LEU A 308 0.69 -1.67 20.76
CA LEU A 308 -0.72 -1.62 20.32
C LEU A 308 -1.64 -2.54 21.14
N GLY A 309 -1.09 -3.55 21.83
CA GLY A 309 -1.87 -4.46 22.68
C GLY A 309 -1.23 -5.84 22.81
N SER A 310 -1.81 -6.69 23.66
CA SER A 310 -1.35 -8.06 23.94
C SER A 310 -2.43 -9.09 23.59
N GLY A 311 -2.08 -10.38 23.55
CA GLY A 311 -3.02 -11.47 23.28
C GLY A 311 -3.18 -11.81 21.80
N PHE A 312 -2.32 -11.29 20.92
CA PHE A 312 -2.37 -11.55 19.49
C PHE A 312 -1.81 -12.92 19.09
N ASN A 313 -1.38 -13.74 20.05
CA ASN A 313 -1.02 -15.15 19.81
C ASN A 313 -2.25 -16.02 19.46
N GLN A 314 -3.47 -15.53 19.69
CA GLN A 314 -4.69 -16.20 19.25
C GLN A 314 -4.88 -16.20 17.72
N TYR A 315 -4.16 -15.33 17.01
CA TYR A 315 -4.24 -15.20 15.56
C TYR A 315 -3.04 -15.87 14.89
N ASN A 316 -3.27 -16.63 13.83
CA ASN A 316 -2.20 -17.27 13.06
C ASN A 316 -1.88 -16.54 11.75
N LEU A 317 -2.69 -15.58 11.33
CA LEU A 317 -2.30 -14.55 10.38
C LEU A 317 -2.65 -13.16 10.91
N LEU A 318 -1.78 -12.20 10.60
CA LEU A 318 -1.95 -10.76 10.75
C LEU A 318 -1.56 -10.18 9.39
N PHE A 319 -2.37 -9.30 8.82
CA PHE A 319 -2.14 -8.72 7.51
C PHE A 319 -2.98 -7.48 7.31
#